data_AF-A0A2W5S7S7-F1
#
_entry.id   AF-A0A2W5S7S7-F1
#
_cell.length_a   1.000
_cell.length_b   1.000
_cell.length_c   1.000
_cell.angle_alpha   90.00
_cell.angle_beta   90.00
_cell.angle_gamma   90.00
#
_symmetry.space_group_name_H-M   'P 1'
#
loop_
_entity.id
_entity.type
_entity.pdbx_description
1 polymer ?
#
loop_
_entity_poly.entity_id
_entity_poly.type
_entity_poly.pdbx_seq_one_letter_code
_entity_poly.pdbx_strand_id
1 'polypeptide(L)'
;MENGEERDQYDDLRPSYILAVTASGQVAGCCRLLPAVGPTMLERTFPQLLASGSLDAHAAMVESSRFCVDTTLASDRAGGLLHETTLFLFAGIIEWSMANGYNELVTATDLRFERILKRAGWPMQRLGEPVRIGNTTAIAGALPIDAASFRNVCPAHYRSEFSADALATLRSAA
;
A
#
# COMPACT_ATOMS: atom_id res chain seq x y z
N MET A 1 -8.79 -7.41 20.64
CA MET A 1 -8.45 -8.65 19.90
C MET A 1 -9.65 -9.55 20.01
N GLU A 2 -10.52 -9.55 19.01
CA GLU A 2 -11.53 -10.60 18.87
C GLU A 2 -10.91 -11.65 17.93
N ASN A 3 -10.87 -12.91 18.38
CA ASN A 3 -10.46 -14.09 17.60
C ASN A 3 -9.03 -14.15 17.03
N GLY A 4 -8.13 -13.24 17.41
CA GLY A 4 -6.75 -13.22 16.90
C GLY A 4 -6.62 -12.52 15.54
N GLU A 5 -7.67 -11.86 15.07
CA GLU A 5 -7.65 -11.05 13.85
C GLU A 5 -7.27 -9.59 14.19
N GLU A 6 -6.28 -9.04 13.48
CA GLU A 6 -5.94 -7.62 13.57
C GLU A 6 -6.90 -6.81 12.67
N ARG A 7 -8.10 -6.52 13.19
CA ARG A 7 -9.13 -5.71 12.54
C ARG A 7 -9.27 -4.34 13.22
N ASP A 8 -9.53 -3.30 12.43
CA ASP A 8 -9.87 -1.96 12.89
C ASP A 8 -11.13 -1.41 12.17
N GLN A 9 -11.57 -0.22 12.57
CA GLN A 9 -12.75 0.46 12.03
C GLN A 9 -12.69 0.76 10.52
N TYR A 10 -11.51 0.79 9.91
CA TYR A 10 -11.33 1.04 8.48
C TYR A 10 -11.62 -0.22 7.64
N ASP A 11 -11.57 -1.41 8.25
CA ASP A 11 -11.96 -2.67 7.60
C ASP A 11 -13.48 -2.78 7.37
N ASP A 12 -14.28 -1.94 8.04
CA ASP A 12 -15.72 -1.82 7.83
C ASP A 12 -16.06 -0.90 6.64
N LEU A 13 -15.09 -0.17 6.10
CA LEU A 13 -15.28 0.81 5.02
C LEU A 13 -15.19 0.21 3.61
N ARG A 14 -15.36 -1.12 3.49
CA ARG A 14 -15.20 -1.89 2.25
C ARG A 14 -13.87 -1.60 1.55
N PRO A 15 -12.72 -1.75 2.24
CA PRO A 15 -11.42 -1.56 1.59
C PRO A 15 -11.16 -2.61 0.52
N SER A 16 -10.24 -2.29 -0.39
CA SER A 16 -9.62 -3.28 -1.27
C SER A 16 -8.32 -3.77 -0.65
N TYR A 17 -8.02 -5.06 -0.75
CA TYR A 17 -6.72 -5.61 -0.32
C TYR A 17 -5.93 -6.13 -1.51
N ILE A 18 -4.66 -5.77 -1.55
CA ILE A 18 -3.67 -6.40 -2.42
C ILE A 18 -2.97 -7.48 -1.59
N LEU A 19 -3.01 -8.71 -2.07
CA LEU A 19 -2.39 -9.86 -1.41
C LEU A 19 -1.29 -10.42 -2.30
N ALA A 20 -0.11 -10.62 -1.74
CA ALA A 20 0.92 -11.46 -2.34
C ALA A 20 0.75 -12.87 -1.80
N VAL A 21 0.48 -13.84 -2.68
CA VAL A 21 0.19 -15.22 -2.31
C VAL A 21 1.26 -16.13 -2.91
N THR A 22 1.81 -17.03 -2.10
CA THR A 22 2.80 -18.03 -2.56
C THR A 22 2.15 -19.07 -3.46
N ALA A 23 2.95 -19.85 -4.18
CA ALA A 23 2.46 -21.00 -4.95
C ALA A 23 1.76 -22.06 -4.07
N SER A 24 2.05 -22.11 -2.76
CA SER A 24 1.36 -22.98 -1.79
C SER A 24 0.04 -22.40 -1.27
N GLY A 25 -0.38 -21.23 -1.74
CA GLY A 25 -1.62 -20.57 -1.32
C GLY A 25 -1.50 -19.80 0.00
N GLN A 26 -0.29 -19.58 0.51
CA GLN A 26 -0.07 -18.82 1.75
C GLN A 26 0.07 -17.33 1.45
N VAL A 27 -0.51 -16.48 2.30
CA VAL A 27 -0.33 -15.02 2.18
C VAL A 27 1.07 -14.65 2.63
N ALA A 28 1.91 -14.20 1.69
CA ALA A 28 3.25 -13.71 1.94
C ALA A 28 3.31 -12.22 2.24
N GLY A 29 2.25 -11.48 1.91
CA GLY A 29 2.14 -10.07 2.26
C GLY A 29 0.81 -9.47 1.86
N CYS A 30 0.54 -8.29 2.39
CA CYS A 30 -0.75 -7.63 2.28
C CYS A 30 -0.60 -6.10 2.23
N CYS A 31 -1.56 -5.42 1.62
CA CYS A 31 -1.76 -3.98 1.76
C CYS A 31 -3.24 -3.66 1.62
N ARG A 32 -3.75 -2.79 2.49
CA ARG A 32 -5.13 -2.30 2.46
C ARG A 32 -5.19 -0.96 1.71
N LEU A 33 -6.19 -0.79 0.85
CA LEU A 33 -6.43 0.40 0.05
C LEU A 33 -7.84 0.97 0.29
N LEU A 34 -7.92 2.28 0.51
CA LEU A 34 -9.17 3.03 0.68
C LEU A 34 -9.17 4.32 -0.15
N PRO A 35 -10.30 4.76 -0.72
CA PRO A 35 -10.38 6.08 -1.37
C PRO A 35 -10.00 7.19 -0.39
N ALA A 36 -9.11 8.10 -0.79
CA ALA A 36 -8.58 9.13 0.12
C ALA A 36 -9.62 10.20 0.51
N VAL A 37 -10.67 10.37 -0.30
CA VAL A 37 -11.79 11.30 -0.03
C VAL A 37 -12.71 10.83 1.11
N GLY A 38 -12.54 9.60 1.57
CA GLY A 38 -13.32 9.03 2.67
C GLY A 38 -12.58 9.05 4.02
N PRO A 39 -13.14 8.41 5.05
CA PRO A 39 -12.46 8.22 6.32
C PRO A 39 -11.19 7.39 6.14
N THR A 40 -10.04 7.98 6.45
CA THR A 40 -8.73 7.33 6.27
C THR A 40 -7.85 7.44 7.51
N MET A 41 -6.77 6.65 7.58
CA MET A 41 -5.85 6.70 8.72
C MET A 41 -5.08 8.00 8.77
N LEU A 42 -4.64 8.55 7.62
CA LEU A 42 -3.94 9.83 7.58
C LEU A 42 -4.81 10.96 8.12
N GLU A 43 -6.08 10.99 7.74
CA GLU A 43 -7.01 12.04 8.19
C GLU A 43 -7.39 11.87 9.67
N ARG A 44 -7.69 10.65 10.13
CA ARG A 44 -8.32 10.43 11.44
C ARG A 44 -7.39 9.93 12.53
N THR A 45 -6.33 9.20 12.19
CA THR A 45 -5.40 8.59 13.15
C THR A 45 -4.06 9.31 13.19
N PHE A 46 -3.60 9.82 12.04
CA PHE A 46 -2.29 10.46 11.91
C PHE A 46 -2.34 11.88 11.30
N PRO A 47 -3.32 12.75 11.62
CA PRO A 47 -3.38 14.09 11.05
C PRO A 47 -2.13 14.92 11.35
N GLN A 48 -1.45 14.64 12.46
CA GLN A 48 -0.19 15.28 12.85
C GLN A 48 0.98 15.03 11.87
N LEU A 49 0.87 14.05 10.96
CA LEU A 49 1.87 13.81 9.92
C LEU A 49 1.69 14.73 8.70
N LEU A 50 0.58 15.46 8.62
CA LEU A 50 0.24 16.37 7.53
C LEU A 50 0.59 17.80 7.94
N ALA A 51 1.28 18.55 7.08
CA ALA A 51 1.74 19.90 7.40
C ALA A 51 0.60 20.86 7.76
N SER A 52 -0.55 20.73 7.09
CA SER A 52 -1.77 21.51 7.35
C SER A 52 -2.70 20.86 8.38
N GLY A 53 -2.34 19.69 8.93
CA GLY A 53 -3.21 18.88 9.79
C GLY A 53 -4.38 18.20 9.08
N SER A 54 -4.49 18.34 7.75
CA SER A 54 -5.52 17.74 6.92
C SER A 54 -4.97 17.35 5.56
N LEU A 55 -5.63 16.42 4.88
CA LEU A 55 -5.24 15.97 3.54
C LEU A 55 -6.15 16.66 2.53
N ASP A 56 -5.56 17.34 1.54
CA ASP A 56 -6.29 17.89 0.39
C ASP A 56 -6.69 16.76 -0.58
N ALA A 57 -7.53 15.84 -0.10
CA ALA A 57 -7.88 14.63 -0.82
C ALA A 57 -8.71 14.91 -2.08
N HIS A 58 -8.45 14.14 -3.13
CA HIS A 58 -9.23 14.19 -4.37
C HIS A 58 -9.62 12.80 -4.88
N ALA A 59 -10.60 12.72 -5.78
CA ALA A 59 -11.19 11.46 -6.24
C ALA A 59 -10.18 10.48 -6.88
N ALA A 60 -9.08 10.97 -7.43
CA ALA A 60 -8.00 10.15 -8.00
C ALA A 60 -6.90 9.74 -6.99
N MET A 61 -7.08 10.03 -5.69
CA MET A 61 -6.18 9.58 -4.62
C MET A 61 -6.72 8.34 -3.90
N VAL A 62 -5.82 7.44 -3.53
CA VAL A 62 -6.09 6.27 -2.68
C VAL A 62 -5.09 6.25 -1.52
N GLU A 63 -5.56 5.92 -0.31
CA GLU A 63 -4.69 5.68 0.85
C GLU A 63 -4.31 4.20 0.92
N SER A 64 -3.02 3.93 1.18
CA SER A 64 -2.56 2.63 1.67
C SER A 64 -2.30 2.61 3.17
N SER A 65 -2.70 1.50 3.78
CA SER A 65 -2.38 1.15 5.18
C SER A 65 -2.14 -0.36 5.31
N ARG A 66 -1.76 -0.82 6.50
CA ARG A 66 -1.54 -2.25 6.81
C ARG A 66 -0.58 -2.95 5.82
N PHE A 67 0.44 -2.23 5.33
CA PHE A 67 1.47 -2.86 4.50
C PHE A 67 2.24 -3.88 5.34
N CYS A 68 2.15 -5.15 4.98
CA CYS A 68 2.72 -6.26 5.71
C CYS A 68 3.42 -7.23 4.77
N VAL A 69 4.56 -7.78 5.19
CA VAL A 69 5.25 -8.89 4.51
C VAL A 69 5.63 -9.90 5.58
N ASP A 70 5.28 -11.16 5.36
CA ASP A 70 5.60 -12.25 6.27
C ASP A 70 7.09 -12.59 6.16
N THR A 71 7.85 -12.27 7.21
CA THR A 71 9.28 -12.55 7.29
C THR A 71 9.62 -13.97 7.67
N THR A 72 8.65 -14.75 8.14
CA THR A 72 8.85 -16.15 8.53
C THR A 72 8.84 -17.10 7.32
N LEU A 73 8.17 -16.70 6.23
CA LEU A 73 8.21 -17.41 4.95
C LEU A 73 9.54 -17.21 4.20
N ALA A 74 10.39 -16.28 4.66
CA ALA A 74 11.74 -16.10 4.16
C ALA A 74 12.70 -17.09 4.85
N SER A 75 12.81 -18.31 4.33
CA SER A 75 13.88 -19.24 4.77
C SER A 75 15.27 -18.71 4.38
N ASP A 76 16.32 -19.24 5.03
CA ASP A 76 17.74 -18.85 5.13
C ASP A 76 18.50 -18.30 3.89
N ARG A 77 17.88 -18.17 2.71
CA ARG A 77 18.37 -17.38 1.56
C ARG A 77 17.82 -15.93 1.58
N ALA A 78 17.62 -15.42 2.80
CA ALA A 78 16.51 -14.58 3.27
C ALA A 78 16.44 -13.09 2.85
N GLY A 79 17.31 -12.60 1.95
CA GLY A 79 17.23 -11.22 1.45
C GLY A 79 16.36 -11.07 0.20
N GLY A 80 16.43 -12.06 -0.70
CA GLY A 80 15.82 -11.97 -2.03
C GLY A 80 14.30 -12.08 -2.02
N LEU A 81 13.74 -13.05 -1.28
CA LEU A 81 12.30 -13.33 -1.28
C LEU A 81 11.47 -12.21 -0.64
N LEU A 82 11.99 -11.60 0.44
CA LEU A 82 11.37 -10.44 1.08
C LEU A 82 11.33 -9.23 0.15
N HIS A 83 12.44 -8.98 -0.53
CA HIS A 83 12.54 -7.91 -1.50
C HIS A 83 11.58 -8.16 -2.67
N GLU A 84 11.53 -9.40 -3.16
CA GLU A 84 10.64 -9.79 -4.25
C GLU A 84 9.17 -9.63 -3.87
N THR A 85 8.74 -10.15 -2.72
CA THR A 85 7.36 -10.01 -2.21
C THR A 85 6.97 -8.53 -2.06
N THR A 86 7.89 -7.70 -1.56
CA THR A 86 7.68 -6.25 -1.47
C THR A 86 7.46 -5.63 -2.85
N LEU A 87 8.28 -5.99 -3.85
CA LEU A 87 8.12 -5.51 -5.22
C LEU A 87 6.84 -6.01 -5.89
N PHE A 88 6.44 -7.26 -5.66
CA PHE A 88 5.14 -7.80 -6.09
C PHE A 88 3.98 -6.98 -5.52
N LEU A 89 4.02 -6.64 -4.23
CA LEU A 89 3.00 -5.79 -3.61
C LEU A 89 3.00 -4.38 -4.21
N PHE A 90 4.16 -3.75 -4.40
CA PHE A 90 4.24 -2.42 -5.03
C PHE A 90 3.67 -2.42 -6.45
N ALA A 91 4.07 -3.40 -7.27
CA ALA A 91 3.55 -3.56 -8.62
C ALA A 91 2.02 -3.77 -8.62
N GLY A 92 1.51 -4.63 -7.73
CA GLY A 92 0.08 -4.89 -7.58
C GLY A 92 -0.72 -3.68 -7.13
N ILE A 93 -0.18 -2.88 -6.18
CA ILE A 93 -0.81 -1.63 -5.74
C ILE A 93 -0.91 -0.65 -6.92
N ILE A 94 0.17 -0.43 -7.66
CA ILE A 94 0.18 0.52 -8.78
C ILE A 94 -0.77 0.05 -9.88
N GLU A 95 -0.70 -1.23 -10.26
CA GLU A 95 -1.54 -1.79 -11.32
C GLU A 95 -3.03 -1.71 -10.98
N TRP A 96 -3.42 -2.19 -9.78
CA TRP A 96 -4.80 -2.11 -9.33
C TRP A 96 -5.29 -0.66 -9.28
N SER A 97 -4.44 0.24 -8.79
CA SER A 97 -4.79 1.65 -8.65
C SER A 97 -5.01 2.32 -9.99
N MET A 98 -4.14 2.10 -10.97
CA MET A 98 -4.32 2.58 -12.35
C MET A 98 -5.62 2.03 -12.95
N ALA A 99 -5.90 0.73 -12.76
CA ALA A 99 -7.10 0.10 -13.30
C ALA A 99 -8.40 0.64 -12.68
N ASN A 100 -8.33 1.21 -11.48
CA ASN A 100 -9.45 1.84 -10.78
C ASN A 100 -9.49 3.38 -10.94
N GLY A 101 -8.60 3.96 -11.76
CA GLY A 101 -8.60 5.39 -12.07
C GLY A 101 -7.89 6.27 -11.05
N TYR A 102 -7.12 5.68 -10.12
CA TYR A 102 -6.26 6.42 -9.21
C TYR A 102 -4.92 6.75 -9.87
N ASN A 103 -4.40 7.95 -9.61
CA ASN A 103 -3.12 8.43 -10.11
C ASN A 103 -2.16 8.86 -9.00
N GLU A 104 -2.60 8.82 -7.73
CA GLU A 104 -1.79 9.18 -6.58
C GLU A 104 -2.13 8.28 -5.37
N LEU A 105 -1.08 7.75 -4.73
CA LEU A 105 -1.17 6.95 -3.52
C LEU A 105 -0.70 7.80 -2.35
N VAL A 106 -1.48 7.89 -1.28
CA VAL A 106 -1.04 8.47 -0.01
C VAL A 106 -0.83 7.39 1.04
N THR A 107 0.12 7.60 1.95
CA THR A 107 0.39 6.64 3.02
C THR A 107 1.02 7.28 4.24
N ALA A 108 0.68 6.76 5.42
CA ALA A 108 1.44 6.96 6.65
C ALA A 108 2.42 5.80 6.81
N THR A 109 3.71 6.10 6.90
CA THR A 109 4.76 5.08 7.02
C THR A 109 5.93 5.61 7.85
N ASP A 110 7.02 4.86 7.95
CA ASP A 110 8.23 5.31 8.64
C ASP A 110 9.39 5.64 7.69
N LEU A 111 10.41 6.29 8.24
CA LEU A 111 11.63 6.63 7.48
C LEU A 111 12.40 5.40 6.95
N ARG A 112 12.17 4.19 7.50
CA ARG A 112 12.79 2.98 6.96
C ARG A 112 12.08 2.58 5.68
N PHE A 113 10.76 2.59 5.67
CA PHE A 113 9.95 2.25 4.51
C PHE A 113 10.08 3.27 3.38
N GLU A 114 10.18 4.56 3.70
CA GLU A 114 10.52 5.62 2.72
C GLU A 114 11.78 5.28 1.92
N ARG A 115 12.82 4.79 2.61
CA ARG A 115 14.08 4.42 1.96
C ARG A 115 13.92 3.18 1.08
N ILE A 116 13.04 2.25 1.45
CA ILE A 116 12.73 1.06 0.64
C ILE A 116 12.03 1.49 -0.65
N LEU A 117 10.99 2.32 -0.55
CA LEU A 117 10.27 2.91 -1.67
C LEU A 117 11.21 3.65 -2.63
N LYS A 118 12.07 4.53 -2.09
CA LYS A 118 13.06 5.26 -2.88
C LYS A 118 14.04 4.34 -3.60
N ARG A 119 14.52 3.26 -2.95
CA ARG A 119 15.44 2.28 -3.56
C ARG A 119 14.77 1.43 -4.64
N ALA A 120 13.48 1.17 -4.51
CA ALA A 120 12.69 0.46 -5.51
C ALA A 120 12.36 1.35 -6.74
N GLY A 121 12.76 2.62 -6.75
CA GLY A 121 12.44 3.55 -7.85
C GLY A 121 11.02 4.10 -7.79
N TRP A 122 10.37 4.04 -6.63
CA TRP A 122 9.04 4.61 -6.38
C TRP A 122 9.10 5.61 -5.23
N PRO A 123 9.72 6.78 -5.45
CA PRO A 123 9.94 7.76 -4.39
C PRO A 123 8.63 8.43 -3.98
N MET A 124 8.49 8.71 -2.68
CA MET A 124 7.39 9.50 -2.14
C MET A 124 7.77 10.98 -1.98
N GLN A 125 6.81 11.86 -2.22
CA GLN A 125 6.84 13.25 -1.78
C GLN A 125 6.24 13.34 -0.38
N ARG A 126 7.00 13.88 0.58
CA ARG A 126 6.49 14.05 1.95
C ARG A 126 5.38 15.10 2.00
N LEU A 127 4.34 14.83 2.79
CA LEU A 127 3.20 15.72 3.04
C LEU A 127 3.33 16.52 4.35
N GLY A 128 4.38 16.25 5.12
CA GLY A 128 4.72 16.93 6.37
C GLY A 128 6.09 16.51 6.87
N GLU A 129 6.51 17.12 7.97
CA GLU A 129 7.77 16.78 8.62
C GLU A 129 7.69 15.46 9.37
N PRO A 130 8.80 14.71 9.52
CA PRO A 130 8.81 13.49 10.30
C PRO A 130 8.43 13.73 11.77
N VAL A 131 7.51 12.91 12.29
CA VAL A 131 7.03 12.99 13.67
C VAL A 131 7.35 11.71 14.41
N ARG A 132 7.79 11.83 15.67
CA ARG A 132 8.00 10.69 16.55
C ARG A 132 6.64 10.14 17.00
N ILE A 133 6.32 8.89 16.62
CA ILE A 133 5.11 8.19 17.04
C ILE A 133 5.53 6.87 17.68
N GLY A 134 5.31 6.75 19.00
CA GLY A 134 5.79 5.62 19.80
C GLY A 134 7.30 5.41 19.63
N ASN A 135 7.67 4.23 19.14
CA ASN A 135 9.07 3.85 18.96
C ASN A 135 9.62 4.10 17.55
N THR A 136 8.84 4.64 16.62
CA THR A 136 9.28 4.96 15.24
C THR A 136 9.19 6.45 14.92
N THR A 137 9.89 6.86 13.85
CA THR A 137 9.74 8.20 13.27
C THR A 137 8.91 8.03 12.00
N ALA A 138 7.66 8.46 12.09
CA ALA A 138 6.66 8.34 11.04
C ALA A 138 6.65 9.58 10.14
N ILE A 139 6.20 9.38 8.92
CA ILE A 139 5.98 10.41 7.89
C ILE A 139 4.69 10.09 7.13
N ALA A 140 4.05 11.12 6.60
CA ALA A 140 3.07 10.98 5.53
C ALA A 140 3.73 11.32 4.19
N GLY A 141 3.32 10.65 3.12
CA GLY A 141 3.68 11.08 1.77
C GLY A 141 2.79 10.54 0.68
N ALA A 142 2.92 11.18 -0.47
CA ALA A 142 2.25 10.87 -1.72
C ALA A 142 3.23 10.21 -2.71
N LEU A 143 2.75 9.22 -3.46
CA LEU A 143 3.49 8.50 -4.48
C LEU A 143 2.72 8.53 -5.81
N PRO A 144 3.41 8.70 -6.95
CA PRO A 144 2.75 8.65 -8.25
C PRO A 144 2.24 7.25 -8.56
N ILE A 145 1.05 7.15 -9.14
CA ILE A 145 0.50 5.92 -9.71
C ILE A 145 0.47 6.10 -11.22
N ASP A 146 1.52 5.59 -11.87
CA ASP A 146 1.66 5.67 -13.32
C ASP A 146 2.46 4.49 -13.88
N ALA A 147 2.48 4.37 -15.20
CA ALA A 147 3.18 3.31 -15.89
C ALA A 147 4.70 3.34 -15.69
N ALA A 148 5.29 4.51 -15.39
CA ALA A 148 6.72 4.62 -15.14
C ALA A 148 7.09 4.02 -13.78
N SER A 149 6.30 4.37 -12.77
CA SER A 149 6.40 3.84 -11.40
C SER A 149 6.17 2.33 -11.40
N PHE A 150 5.17 1.84 -12.13
CA PHE A 150 4.94 0.40 -12.30
C PHE A 150 6.17 -0.28 -12.89
N ARG A 151 6.74 0.23 -14.00
CA ARG A 151 7.93 -0.36 -14.62
C ARG A 151 9.15 -0.40 -13.69
N ASN A 152 9.31 0.58 -12.81
CA ASN A 152 10.44 0.63 -11.88
C ASN A 152 10.35 -0.47 -10.81
N VAL A 153 9.14 -0.77 -10.33
CA VAL A 153 8.93 -1.73 -9.23
C VAL A 153 8.55 -3.13 -9.70
N CYS A 154 8.12 -3.29 -10.95
CA CYS A 154 7.61 -4.55 -11.48
C CYS A 154 8.72 -5.59 -11.63
N PRO A 155 8.73 -6.68 -10.83
CA PRO A 155 9.74 -7.72 -10.96
C PRO A 155 9.55 -8.55 -12.24
N ALA A 156 10.62 -9.17 -12.73
CA ALA A 156 10.59 -9.94 -14.00
C ALA A 156 9.57 -11.10 -14.01
N HIS A 157 9.24 -11.64 -12.84
CA HIS A 157 8.28 -12.75 -12.69
C HIS A 157 6.88 -12.27 -12.31
N TYR A 158 6.61 -10.96 -12.34
CA TYR A 158 5.30 -10.40 -12.08
C TYR A 158 4.26 -10.95 -13.06
N ARG A 159 3.14 -11.43 -12.53
CA ARG A 159 1.97 -11.81 -13.32
C ARG A 159 0.77 -11.05 -12.79
N SER A 160 0.10 -10.35 -13.69
CA SER A 160 -1.13 -9.65 -13.39
C SER A 160 -2.28 -10.65 -13.33
N GLU A 161 -2.99 -10.65 -12.21
CA GLU A 161 -4.29 -11.31 -12.06
C GLU A 161 -5.45 -10.31 -12.23
N PHE A 162 -5.15 -9.03 -12.48
CA PHE A 162 -6.15 -8.01 -12.78
C PHE A 162 -6.58 -8.12 -14.25
N SER A 163 -7.30 -9.20 -14.56
CA SER A 163 -8.05 -9.30 -15.81
C SER A 163 -9.14 -8.22 -15.86
N ALA A 164 -9.41 -7.69 -17.05
CA ALA A 164 -10.54 -6.78 -17.30
C ALA A 164 -11.88 -7.37 -16.81
N ASP A 165 -12.03 -8.70 -16.86
CA ASP A 165 -13.24 -9.41 -16.40
C ASP A 165 -13.35 -9.49 -14.86
N ALA A 166 -12.22 -9.60 -14.16
CA ALA A 166 -12.17 -9.63 -12.69
C ALA A 166 -12.56 -8.27 -12.10
N LEU A 167 -12.10 -7.19 -12.73
CA LEU A 167 -12.44 -5.81 -12.34
C LEU A 167 -13.90 -5.46 -12.65
N ALA A 168 -14.47 -5.96 -13.75
CA ALA A 168 -15.88 -5.79 -14.08
C ALA A 168 -16.80 -6.51 -13.07
N THR A 169 -16.37 -7.67 -12.57
CA THR A 169 -17.12 -8.44 -11.56
C THR A 169 -17.12 -7.73 -10.21
N LEU A 170 -15.98 -7.16 -9.80
CA LEU A 170 -15.89 -6.36 -8.56
C LEU A 170 -16.71 -5.07 -8.63
N ARG A 171 -16.77 -4.42 -9.81
CA ARG A 171 -17.61 -3.23 -10.04
C ARG A 171 -19.11 -3.50 -10.02
N SER A 172 -19.53 -4.71 -10.40
CA SER A 172 -20.94 -5.10 -10.45
C SER A 172 -21.50 -5.54 -9.10
N ALA A 173 -20.64 -5.78 -8.11
CA ALA A 173 -21.01 -6.20 -6.76
C ALA A 173 -21.05 -5.03 -5.74
N ALA A 174 -20.86 -3.79 -6.19
CA ALA A 174 -20.74 -2.59 -5.36
C ALA A 174 -22.04 -1.78 -5.24
#